data_AF-A0A9N9KG20-F1
#
_entry.id   AF-A0A9N9KG20-F1
#
_cell.length_a   1.000
_cell.length_b   1.000
_cell.length_c   1.000
_cell.angle_alpha   90.00
_cell.angle_beta   90.00
_cell.angle_gamma   90.00
#
_symmetry.space_group_name_H-M   'P 1'
#
loop_
_entity.id
_entity.type
_entity.pdbx_description
1 polymer ?
#
loop_
_entity_poly.entity_id
_entity_poly.type
_entity_poly.pdbx_seq_one_letter_code
_entity_poly.pdbx_strand_id
1 'polypeptide(L)' 'TAYNGNPSLLDYSSTKGAIVSFTRSLSLQLADRCIRVNAVAPGPIWTPLIKASFSPEVMEKFGSS' A
#
# COMPACT_ATOMS: atom_id res chain seq x y z
N THR A 1 -2.50 -4.62 -2.63
CA THR A 1 -2.94 -3.84 -3.80
C THR A 1 -1.81 -3.55 -4.79
N ALA A 2 -0.64 -3.02 -4.38
CA ALA A 2 0.48 -2.80 -5.34
C ALA A 2 0.99 -4.09 -6.02
N TYR A 3 1.10 -5.19 -5.28
CA TYR A 3 1.68 -6.45 -5.77
C TYR A 3 0.63 -7.48 -6.15
N ASN A 4 -0.44 -7.59 -5.35
CA ASN A 4 -1.50 -8.59 -5.55
C ASN A 4 -2.67 -8.09 -6.44
N GLY A 5 -2.74 -6.78 -6.73
CA GLY A 5 -3.92 -6.17 -7.35
C GLY A 5 -5.16 -6.20 -6.46
N ASN A 6 -6.23 -5.51 -6.88
CA ASN A 6 -7.58 -5.65 -6.35
C ASN A 6 -8.58 -5.10 -7.39
N PRO A 7 -9.55 -5.90 -7.88
CA PRO A 7 -10.48 -5.49 -8.94
C PRO A 7 -11.30 -4.23 -8.63
N SER A 8 -11.64 -3.98 -7.36
CA SER A 8 -12.48 -2.85 -6.94
C SER A 8 -11.68 -1.60 -6.57
N LEU A 9 -10.34 -1.67 -6.59
CA LEU A 9 -9.45 -0.61 -6.09
C LEU A 9 -8.35 -0.31 -7.12
N LEU A 10 -8.74 -0.04 -8.37
CA LEU A 10 -7.80 0.21 -9.47
C LEU A 10 -6.92 1.44 -9.21
N ASP A 11 -7.53 2.56 -8.82
CA ASP A 11 -6.89 3.83 -8.49
C ASP A 11 -5.94 3.71 -7.29
N TYR A 12 -6.39 3.07 -6.20
CA TYR A 12 -5.59 2.82 -5.02
C TYR A 12 -4.43 1.86 -5.32
N SER A 13 -4.66 0.81 -6.12
CA SER A 13 -3.59 -0.12 -6.52
C SER A 13 -2.56 0.59 -7.40
N SER A 14 -3.00 1.46 -8.31
CA SER A 14 -2.14 2.27 -9.17
C SER A 14 -1.22 3.19 -8.37
N THR A 15 -1.78 3.93 -7.41
CA THR A 15 -1.00 4.84 -6.55
C THR A 15 -0.01 4.08 -5.65
N LYS A 16 -0.39 2.91 -5.11
CA LYS A 16 0.54 2.08 -4.34
C LYS A 16 1.66 1.51 -5.20
N GLY A 17 1.40 1.16 -6.46
CA GLY A 17 2.45 0.79 -7.42
C GLY A 17 3.39 1.96 -7.73
N ALA A 18 2.85 3.17 -7.93
CA ALA A 18 3.65 4.37 -8.14
C ALA A 18 4.60 4.65 -6.97
N ILE A 19 4.14 4.49 -5.72
CA ILE A 19 4.98 4.63 -4.53
C ILE A 19 6.15 3.63 -4.54
N VAL A 20 5.91 2.36 -4.90
CA VAL A 20 6.98 1.35 -4.97
C VAL A 20 8.05 1.74 -5.99
N SER A 21 7.64 2.16 -7.19
CA SER A 21 8.56 2.61 -8.23
C SER A 21 9.31 3.88 -7.80
N PHE A 22 8.62 4.84 -7.20
CA PHE A 22 9.20 6.09 -6.69
C PHE A 22 10.27 5.83 -5.63
N THR A 23 9.97 4.99 -4.63
CA THR A 23 10.91 4.62 -3.56
C THR A 23 12.19 4.03 -4.13
N ARG A 24 12.08 3.10 -5.09
CA ARG A 24 13.26 2.47 -5.73
C ARG A 24 14.08 3.48 -6.52
N SER A 25 13.45 4.25 -7.39
CA SER A 25 14.16 5.25 -8.20
C SER A 25 14.82 6.32 -7.35
N LEU A 26 14.14 6.83 -6.31
CA LEU A 26 14.69 7.83 -5.41
C LEU A 26 15.84 7.27 -4.56
N SER A 27 15.77 5.98 -4.16
CA SER A 27 16.87 5.35 -3.43
C SER A 27 18.18 5.35 -4.23
N LEU A 28 18.10 5.18 -5.56
CA LEU A 28 19.25 5.23 -6.46
C LEU A 28 19.77 6.67 -6.63
N GLN A 29 18.86 7.64 -6.79
CA GLN A 29 19.25 9.06 -6.93
C GLN A 29 19.95 9.63 -5.69
N LEU A 30 19.68 9.09 -4.51
CA LEU A 30 20.21 9.59 -3.25
C LEU A 30 21.34 8.74 -2.65
N ALA A 31 21.73 7.66 -3.33
CA ALA A 31 22.74 6.71 -2.85
C ALA A 31 24.08 7.40 -2.57
N ASP A 32 24.55 8.27 -3.48
CA ASP A 32 25.82 9.00 -3.34
C ASP A 32 25.82 10.01 -2.18
N ARG A 33 24.62 10.36 -1.67
CA ARG A 33 24.45 11.20 -0.49
C ARG A 33 24.30 10.40 0.80
N CYS A 34 24.52 9.08 0.76
CA CYS A 34 24.35 8.15 1.87
C CYS A 34 22.93 8.18 2.49
N ILE A 35 21.90 8.53 1.71
CA ILE A 35 20.51 8.57 2.17
C ILE A 35 19.78 7.32 1.70
N ARG A 36 19.22 6.56 2.65
CA ARG A 36 18.39 5.38 2.36
C ARG A 36 16.93 5.79 2.20
N VAL A 37 16.26 5.24 1.20
CA VAL A 37 14.82 5.42 0.98
C VAL A 37 14.16 4.05 0.93
N ASN A 38 13.16 3.83 1.80
CA ASN A 38 12.44 2.56 1.92
C ASN A 38 10.94 2.83 2.09
N ALA A 39 10.13 1.83 1.77
CA ALA A 39 8.69 1.86 1.96
C ALA A 39 8.21 0.57 2.64
N VAL A 40 7.17 0.69 3.46
CA VAL A 40 6.52 -0.45 4.12
C VAL A 40 5.19 -0.72 3.40
N ALA A 41 4.99 -1.97 2.98
CA ALA A 41 3.75 -2.44 2.39
C ALA A 41 2.96 -3.24 3.43
N PRO A 42 2.05 -2.60 4.19
CA PRO A 42 1.27 -3.31 5.19
C PRO A 42 0.29 -4.29 4.54
N GLY A 43 0.03 -5.40 5.24
CA GLY A 43 -1.11 -6.27 4.98
C GLY A 43 -2.44 -5.63 5.41
N PRO A 44 -3.53 -6.40 5.46
CA PRO A 44 -4.78 -5.92 6.04
C PRO A 44 -4.58 -5.65 7.53
N ILE A 45 -4.73 -4.39 7.95
CA ILE A 45 -4.62 -3.95 9.34
C ILE A 45 -5.91 -3.25 9.74
N TRP A 46 -6.48 -3.65 10.87
CA TRP A 46 -7.68 -3.00 11.39
C TRP A 46 -7.34 -1.60 11.88
N THR A 47 -7.97 -0.59 11.27
CA THR A 47 -7.79 0.82 11.63
C THR A 47 -9.14 1.55 11.58
N PRO A 48 -9.28 2.70 12.27
CA PRO A 48 -10.49 3.52 12.18
C PRO A 48 -10.85 3.91 10.73
N LEU A 49 -9.84 4.15 9.87
CA LEU A 49 -10.03 4.49 8.46
C LEU A 49 -10.65 3.34 7.66
N ILE A 50 -10.20 2.10 7.89
CA ILE A 50 -10.72 0.92 7.19
C ILE A 50 -12.19 0.70 7.54
N LYS A 51 -12.58 0.85 8.82
CA LYS A 51 -13.99 0.77 9.23
C LYS A 51 -14.89 1.83 8.58
N ALA A 52 -14.36 3.00 8.26
CA ALA A 52 -15.11 4.06 7.60
C ALA A 52 -15.19 3.88 6.08
N SER A 53 -14.32 3.05 5.49
CA SER A 53 -14.17 2.92 4.03
C SER A 53 -14.87 1.69 3.46
N PHE A 54 -15.18 0.68 4.28
CA PHE A 54 -15.76 -0.59 3.84
C PHE A 54 -17.09 -0.88 4.55
N SER A 55 -17.99 -1.59 3.87
CA SER A 55 -19.29 -1.96 4.42
C SER A 55 -19.15 -2.91 5.63
N PRO A 56 -20.16 -2.97 6.51
CA PRO A 56 -20.15 -3.88 7.66
C PRO A 56 -19.88 -5.35 7.29
N GLU A 57 -20.41 -5.83 6.16
CA GLU A 57 -20.22 -7.20 5.66
C GLU A 57 -18.76 -7.49 5.26
N VAL A 58 -18.08 -6.50 4.65
CA VAL A 58 -16.65 -6.62 4.32
C VAL A 58 -15.80 -6.59 5.60
N MET A 59 -16.23 -5.83 6.61
CA MET A 59 -15.57 -5.77 7.90
C MET A 59 -15.67 -7.07 8.70
N GLU A 60 -16.77 -7.83 8.56
CA GLU A 60 -16.95 -9.12 9.25
C GLU A 60 -15.93 -10.18 8.80
N LYS A 61 -15.51 -10.11 7.52
CA LYS A 61 -14.48 -11.00 6.96
C LYS A 61 -13.06 -10.39 6.98
N PHE A 62 -12.90 -9.17 7.48
CA PHE A 62 -11.62 -8.45 7.41
C PHE A 62 -10.54 -9.10 8.28
N GLY A 63 -9.43 -9.50 7.67
CA GLY A 63 -8.29 -10.13 8.38
C GLY A 63 -8.41 -11.63 8.59
N SER A 64 -9.53 -12.25 8.17
CA SER A 64 -9.58 -13.70 8.03
C SER A 64 -8.61 -14.12 6.92
N SER A 65 -7.55 -14.82 7.32
CA SER A 65 -6.47 -15.31 6.46
C SER A 65 -6.63 -16.81 6.23
#